data_AF-A0A7X0AHT9-F1
#
_entry.id   AF-A0A7X0AHT9-F1
#
_cell.length_a   1.000
_cell.length_b   1.000
_cell.length_c   1.000
_cell.angle_alpha   90.00
_cell.angle_beta   90.00
_cell.angle_gamma   90.00
#
_symmetry.space_group_name_H-M   'P 1'
#
loop_
_entity.id
_entity.type
_entity.pdbx_description
1 polymer ?
#
loop_
_entity_poly.entity_id
_entity_poly.type
_entity_poly.pdbx_seq_one_letter_code
_entity_poly.pdbx_strand_id
1 'polypeptide(L)'
;MSHAQDVGSHSLHPVHEPIGTVIMYAGPVEDQASPAGPLRQKLRSCGWLVCDGSTLPFHNLDKTPSIYCPLFHVIGTIYGGDGSGFNLPDYRGYFFRGRDFDNRHDPKEPYQPRDPDWKERTPSCPTLDPTAVGSTQGTVVQSHGHAYNHLVPATPPKANLVAQGEGLLALVADASCATDYGAPEEWVGKAFKETRPINISINLLIKFTHTVGKPTAALSHLMGLYSAELSLAELTQRDRRRPRK
;
A
#
# COMPACT_ATOMS: atom_id res chain seq x y z
N MET A 1 4.11 22.09 -59.85
CA MET A 1 3.83 20.69 -59.46
C MET A 1 5.17 19.98 -59.48
N SER A 2 5.77 19.46 -58.42
CA SER A 2 5.29 18.92 -57.14
C SER A 2 6.47 19.02 -56.16
N HIS A 3 6.29 19.75 -55.04
CA HIS A 3 7.20 19.67 -53.89
C HIS A 3 6.86 18.37 -53.16
N ALA A 4 7.72 17.35 -53.30
CA ALA A 4 7.65 16.18 -52.44
C ALA A 4 8.16 16.60 -51.05
N GLN A 5 7.24 16.75 -50.10
CA GLN A 5 7.59 16.90 -48.70
C GLN A 5 8.16 15.57 -48.20
N ASP A 6 9.38 15.63 -47.69
CA ASP A 6 10.03 14.55 -46.96
C ASP A 6 9.22 14.27 -45.69
N VAL A 7 8.47 13.16 -45.70
CA VAL A 7 7.68 12.71 -44.56
C VAL A 7 8.65 12.01 -43.63
N GLY A 8 9.27 12.80 -42.73
CA GLY A 8 10.19 12.30 -41.73
C GLY A 8 9.59 11.12 -40.97
N SER A 9 10.27 9.98 -41.01
CA SER A 9 9.93 8.80 -40.24
C SER A 9 10.06 9.13 -38.75
N HIS A 10 8.94 9.45 -38.08
CA HIS A 10 8.90 9.50 -36.63
C HIS A 10 9.17 8.09 -36.11
N SER A 11 10.40 7.83 -35.66
CA SER A 11 10.73 6.61 -34.95
C SER A 11 9.89 6.59 -33.67
N LEU A 12 8.86 5.76 -33.64
CA LEU A 12 8.15 5.41 -32.42
C LEU A 12 9.16 4.68 -31.52
N HIS A 13 9.84 5.43 -30.65
CA HIS A 13 10.58 4.82 -29.57
C HIS A 13 9.56 4.04 -28.72
N PRO A 14 9.81 2.75 -28.41
CA PRO A 14 8.91 2.01 -27.54
C PRO A 14 8.80 2.77 -26.21
N VAL A 15 7.60 3.28 -25.92
CA VAL A 15 7.31 3.97 -24.67
C VAL A 15 7.24 2.90 -23.60
N HIS A 16 8.31 2.78 -22.81
CA HIS A 16 8.33 1.94 -21.63
C HIS A 16 7.80 2.74 -20.43
N GLU A 17 7.03 2.08 -19.57
CA GLU A 17 6.64 2.63 -18.29
C GLU A 17 7.90 3.04 -17.48
N PRO A 18 7.92 4.21 -16.80
CA PRO A 18 9.08 4.62 -16.02
C PRO A 18 9.48 3.58 -14.96
N ILE A 19 10.78 3.41 -14.72
CA ILE A 19 11.26 2.64 -13.57
C ILE A 19 10.74 3.30 -12.29
N GLY A 20 10.35 2.49 -11.31
CA GLY A 20 9.65 2.94 -10.10
C GLY A 20 8.13 3.03 -10.23
N THR A 21 7.57 2.81 -11.44
CA THR A 21 6.12 2.71 -11.63
C THR A 21 5.56 1.56 -10.79
N VAL A 22 4.48 1.84 -10.07
CA VAL A 22 3.73 0.85 -9.29
C VAL A 22 2.42 0.53 -10.01
N ILE A 23 2.15 -0.75 -10.20
CA ILE A 23 0.90 -1.24 -10.81
C ILE A 23 0.18 -2.21 -9.87
N MET A 24 -1.14 -2.27 -10.03
CA MET A 24 -1.95 -3.32 -9.44
C MET A 24 -1.83 -4.61 -10.25
N TYR A 25 -1.71 -5.74 -9.56
CA TYR A 25 -1.55 -7.07 -10.14
C TYR A 25 -2.51 -8.06 -9.48
N ALA A 26 -3.49 -8.52 -10.24
CA ALA A 26 -4.53 -9.43 -9.74
C ALA A 26 -4.07 -10.89 -9.61
N GLY A 27 -2.93 -11.25 -10.21
CA GLY A 27 -2.42 -12.62 -10.18
C GLY A 27 -1.75 -12.98 -8.85
N PRO A 28 -1.62 -14.28 -8.55
CA PRO A 28 -0.84 -14.74 -7.41
C PRO A 28 0.65 -14.39 -7.62
N VAL A 29 1.32 -14.05 -6.53
CA VAL A 29 2.77 -13.83 -6.52
C VAL A 29 3.51 -14.93 -5.78
N GLU A 30 2.82 -15.69 -4.93
CA GLU A 30 3.39 -16.81 -4.17
C GLU A 30 2.82 -18.13 -4.69
N ASP A 31 3.66 -19.16 -4.69
CA ASP A 31 3.22 -20.54 -4.79
C ASP A 31 3.31 -21.17 -3.40
N GLN A 32 2.37 -22.06 -3.05
CA GLN A 32 2.27 -22.72 -1.74
C GLN A 32 3.52 -23.51 -1.31
N ALA A 33 4.56 -23.58 -2.16
CA ALA A 33 5.78 -24.33 -1.94
C ALA A 33 7.02 -23.48 -1.60
N SER A 34 7.04 -22.15 -1.85
CA SER A 34 8.23 -21.32 -1.53
C SER A 34 7.98 -19.81 -1.61
N PRO A 35 8.54 -19.00 -0.67
CA PRO A 35 8.51 -17.53 -0.73
C PRO A 35 9.30 -16.92 -1.92
N ALA A 36 10.10 -17.72 -2.63
CA ALA A 36 10.77 -17.33 -3.88
C ALA A 36 10.19 -18.06 -5.11
N GLY A 37 8.95 -18.56 -4.99
CA GLY A 37 8.31 -19.46 -5.95
C GLY A 37 8.38 -19.00 -7.43
N PRO A 38 8.18 -19.93 -8.38
CA PRO A 38 8.36 -19.68 -9.81
C PRO A 38 7.59 -18.46 -10.34
N LEU A 39 6.46 -18.10 -9.74
CA LEU A 39 5.73 -16.89 -10.09
C LEU A 39 6.49 -15.59 -9.79
N ARG A 40 7.13 -15.44 -8.62
CA ARG A 40 7.97 -14.27 -8.30
C ARG A 40 9.16 -14.17 -9.23
N GLN A 41 9.80 -15.31 -9.51
CA GLN A 41 10.93 -15.36 -10.42
C GLN A 41 10.52 -14.97 -11.84
N LYS A 42 9.33 -15.40 -12.29
CA LYS A 42 8.76 -14.99 -13.58
C LYS A 42 8.51 -13.48 -13.63
N LEU A 43 7.87 -12.90 -12.61
CA LEU A 43 7.67 -11.44 -12.52
C LEU A 43 9.00 -10.68 -12.53
N ARG A 44 9.98 -11.15 -11.77
CA ARG A 44 11.34 -10.60 -11.75
C ARG A 44 12.00 -10.66 -13.12
N SER A 45 11.84 -11.76 -13.85
CA SER A 45 12.35 -11.89 -15.22
C SER A 45 11.70 -10.86 -16.15
N CYS A 46 10.44 -10.48 -15.92
CA CYS A 46 9.74 -9.42 -16.66
C CYS A 46 10.04 -7.99 -16.18
N GLY A 47 10.98 -7.82 -15.25
CA GLY A 47 11.38 -6.51 -14.72
C GLY A 47 10.48 -5.98 -13.60
N TRP A 48 9.70 -6.84 -12.94
CA TRP A 48 8.76 -6.47 -11.88
C TRP A 48 9.12 -7.13 -10.54
N LEU A 49 8.98 -6.38 -9.44
CA LEU A 49 9.12 -6.89 -8.07
C LEU A 49 7.85 -6.60 -7.27
N VAL A 50 7.57 -7.40 -6.25
CA VAL A 50 6.42 -7.17 -5.36
C VAL A 50 6.77 -6.10 -4.32
N CYS A 51 5.85 -5.19 -4.03
CA CYS A 51 5.97 -4.20 -2.96
C CYS A 51 5.72 -4.84 -1.58
N ASP A 52 6.72 -5.57 -1.06
CA ASP A 52 6.64 -6.33 0.19
C ASP A 52 7.70 -5.95 1.25
N GLY A 53 8.41 -4.84 1.06
CA GLY A 53 9.42 -4.37 2.00
C GLY A 53 10.79 -5.06 1.88
N SER A 54 10.97 -6.00 0.95
CA SER A 54 12.25 -6.72 0.81
C SER A 54 13.43 -5.78 0.59
N THR A 55 14.56 -6.08 1.21
CA THR A 55 15.84 -5.38 0.97
C THR A 55 16.50 -5.89 -0.31
N LEU A 56 16.94 -4.97 -1.16
CA LEU A 56 17.68 -5.22 -2.38
C LEU A 56 19.11 -4.71 -2.25
N PRO A 57 20.10 -5.44 -2.79
CA PRO A 57 21.47 -4.97 -2.82
C PRO A 57 21.62 -3.87 -3.88
N PHE A 58 22.38 -2.83 -3.57
CA PHE A 58 22.80 -1.84 -4.57
C PHE A 58 23.92 -2.40 -5.46
N HIS A 59 24.87 -3.15 -4.87
CA HIS A 59 25.98 -3.81 -5.57
C HIS A 59 25.88 -5.34 -5.53
N ASN A 60 26.43 -6.01 -6.54
CA ASN A 60 26.68 -7.45 -6.50
C ASN A 60 27.84 -7.77 -5.53
N LEU A 61 28.06 -9.07 -5.24
CA LEU A 61 29.13 -9.52 -4.33
C LEU A 61 30.54 -9.10 -4.77
N ASP A 62 30.76 -8.93 -6.08
CA ASP A 62 32.00 -8.46 -6.68
C ASP A 62 32.13 -6.91 -6.73
N LYS A 63 31.23 -6.19 -6.05
CA LYS A 63 31.12 -4.73 -6.02
C LYS A 63 30.72 -4.08 -7.35
N THR A 64 30.31 -4.85 -8.35
CA THR A 64 29.73 -4.28 -9.57
C THR A 64 28.29 -3.79 -9.32
N PRO A 65 27.77 -2.83 -10.11
CA PRO A 65 26.37 -2.40 -10.00
C PRO A 65 25.40 -3.58 -10.15
N SER A 66 24.44 -3.70 -9.22
CA SER A 66 23.41 -4.73 -9.33
C SER A 66 22.39 -4.42 -10.43
N ILE A 67 21.60 -5.42 -10.80
CA ILE A 67 20.45 -5.25 -11.71
C ILE A 67 19.37 -4.30 -11.15
N TYR A 68 19.45 -3.94 -9.87
CA TYR A 68 18.50 -3.08 -9.18
C TYR A 68 18.95 -1.62 -9.11
N CYS A 69 20.17 -1.31 -9.57
CA CYS A 69 20.66 0.06 -9.62
C CYS A 69 19.68 1.04 -10.28
N PRO A 70 19.01 0.73 -11.41
CA PRO A 70 18.07 1.68 -12.01
C PRO A 70 16.93 2.07 -11.06
N LEU A 71 16.40 1.12 -10.29
CA LEU A 71 15.38 1.39 -9.28
C LEU A 71 15.92 2.22 -8.13
N PHE A 72 17.13 1.91 -7.64
CA PHE A 72 17.78 2.70 -6.59
C PHE A 72 17.96 4.16 -6.97
N HIS A 73 18.32 4.47 -8.21
CA HIS A 73 18.45 5.87 -8.66
C HIS A 73 17.12 6.63 -8.64
N VAL A 74 15.98 5.93 -8.66
CA VAL A 74 14.64 6.54 -8.62
C VAL A 74 14.14 6.68 -7.18
N ILE A 75 14.21 5.61 -6.38
CA ILE A 75 13.59 5.59 -5.05
C ILE A 75 14.58 5.76 -3.89
N GLY A 76 15.89 5.67 -4.16
CA GLY A 76 16.94 5.77 -3.14
C GLY A 76 16.66 4.89 -1.93
N THR A 77 16.77 5.50 -0.75
CA THR A 77 16.48 4.89 0.55
C THR A 77 15.18 5.41 1.17
N ILE A 78 14.24 5.91 0.36
CA ILE A 78 12.94 6.45 0.83
C ILE A 78 12.23 5.46 1.76
N TYR A 79 12.33 4.15 1.49
CA TYR A 79 11.70 3.07 2.26
C TYR A 79 12.68 2.36 3.24
N GLY A 80 13.84 2.96 3.47
CA GLY A 80 14.91 2.41 4.30
C GLY A 80 16.08 1.83 3.50
N GLY A 81 17.10 1.40 4.25
CA GLY A 81 18.40 1.00 3.72
C GLY A 81 19.50 1.98 4.09
N ASP A 82 20.74 1.58 3.83
CA ASP A 82 21.97 2.31 4.21
C ASP A 82 22.80 2.73 3.00
N GLY A 83 22.29 2.52 1.78
CA GLY A 83 22.97 2.80 0.52
C GLY A 83 23.83 1.65 0.00
N SER A 84 24.23 0.69 0.86
CA SER A 84 24.77 -0.60 0.40
C SER A 84 23.65 -1.53 -0.08
N GLY A 85 22.48 -1.38 0.54
CA GLY A 85 21.19 -1.86 0.08
C GLY A 85 20.09 -0.82 0.29
N PHE A 86 18.93 -1.09 -0.30
CA PHE A 86 17.73 -0.28 -0.17
C PHE A 86 16.50 -1.17 -0.10
N ASN A 87 15.46 -0.68 0.56
CA ASN A 87 14.23 -1.44 0.71
C ASN A 87 13.24 -1.12 -0.42
N LEU A 88 12.51 -2.15 -0.82
CA LEU A 88 11.27 -1.96 -1.57
C LEU A 88 10.21 -1.30 -0.67
N PRO A 89 9.21 -0.63 -1.26
CA PRO A 89 8.03 -0.26 -0.50
C PRO A 89 7.32 -1.50 0.05
N ASP A 90 6.79 -1.42 1.26
CA ASP A 90 5.80 -2.37 1.77
C ASP A 90 4.43 -1.71 1.76
N TYR A 91 3.61 -2.04 0.77
CA TYR A 91 2.28 -1.44 0.61
C TYR A 91 1.14 -2.37 1.00
N ARG A 92 1.46 -3.53 1.59
CA ARG A 92 0.44 -4.49 2.01
C ARG A 92 -0.42 -3.88 3.10
N GLY A 93 -1.74 -3.88 2.90
CA GLY A 93 -2.70 -3.35 3.86
C GLY A 93 -2.83 -1.82 3.88
N TYR A 94 -2.13 -1.09 3.01
CA TYR A 94 -2.26 0.37 2.92
C TYR A 94 -3.28 0.79 1.85
N PHE A 95 -3.95 1.91 2.11
CA PHE A 95 -4.65 2.68 1.09
C PHE A 95 -3.74 3.77 0.54
N PHE A 96 -3.86 4.04 -0.75
CA PHE A 96 -3.09 5.09 -1.40
C PHE A 96 -3.82 6.43 -1.37
N ARG A 97 -3.03 7.50 -1.22
CA ARG A 97 -3.47 8.89 -1.38
C ARG A 97 -2.61 9.57 -2.42
N GLY A 98 -3.19 10.52 -3.14
CA GLY A 98 -2.41 11.42 -3.99
C GLY A 98 -1.51 12.29 -3.10
N ARG A 99 -0.28 12.52 -3.55
CA ARG A 99 0.61 13.47 -2.88
C ARG A 99 0.05 14.88 -3.05
N ASP A 100 -0.27 15.53 -1.95
CA ASP A 100 -0.64 16.94 -1.93
C ASP A 100 0.67 17.75 -1.88
N PHE A 101 1.05 18.34 -3.01
CA PHE A 101 2.20 19.23 -3.11
C PHE A 101 1.73 20.60 -3.59
N ASP A 102 2.51 21.64 -3.30
CA ASP A 102 2.16 23.01 -3.62
C ASP A 102 1.94 23.20 -5.12
N ASN A 103 0.68 23.35 -5.50
CA ASN A 103 0.23 23.72 -6.83
C ASN A 103 -0.80 24.86 -6.80
N ARG A 104 -0.92 25.58 -5.67
CA ARG A 104 -1.71 26.83 -5.62
C ARG A 104 -0.75 27.99 -5.86
N HIS A 105 -0.36 28.15 -7.11
CA HIS A 105 0.52 29.19 -7.60
C HIS A 105 -0.19 30.56 -7.69
N ASP A 106 -0.99 30.95 -6.68
CA ASP A 106 -1.44 32.34 -6.54
C ASP A 106 -0.57 33.01 -5.47
N PRO A 107 0.31 33.95 -5.84
CA PRO A 107 1.12 34.71 -4.88
C PRO A 107 0.31 35.50 -3.85
N LYS A 108 -1.00 35.68 -4.06
CA LYS A 108 -1.89 36.47 -3.19
C LYS A 108 -2.72 35.63 -2.23
N GLU A 109 -2.75 34.31 -2.37
CA GLU A 109 -3.51 33.41 -1.49
C GLU A 109 -2.52 32.55 -0.69
N PRO A 110 -2.50 32.61 0.66
CA PRO A 110 -1.66 31.72 1.44
C PRO A 110 -1.99 30.26 1.10
N TYR A 111 -0.96 29.43 0.90
CA TYR A 111 -1.10 28.00 0.59
C TYR A 111 -2.04 27.34 1.61
N GLN A 112 -3.22 26.95 1.14
CA GLN A 112 -4.14 26.09 1.87
C GLN A 112 -3.97 24.68 1.28
N PRO A 113 -3.29 23.75 1.97
CA PRO A 113 -3.22 22.37 1.52
C PRO A 113 -4.63 21.77 1.46
N ARG A 114 -4.87 20.85 0.53
CA ARG A 114 -6.09 20.03 0.55
C ARG A 114 -6.05 19.03 1.70
N ASP A 115 -4.85 18.64 2.11
CA ASP A 115 -4.61 17.88 3.32
C ASP A 115 -4.45 18.83 4.54
N PRO A 116 -5.46 19.01 5.40
CA PRO A 116 -5.37 19.90 6.56
C PRO A 116 -4.30 19.47 7.57
N ASP A 117 -4.02 18.17 7.66
CA ASP A 117 -3.12 17.58 8.65
C ASP A 117 -1.82 17.09 8.01
N TRP A 118 -1.42 17.70 6.88
CA TRP A 118 -0.25 17.29 6.09
C TRP A 118 1.07 17.29 6.89
N LYS A 119 1.16 18.10 7.94
CA LYS A 119 2.35 18.17 8.82
C LYS A 119 2.41 17.02 9.82
N GLU A 120 1.28 16.36 10.07
CA GLU A 120 1.16 15.28 11.06
C GLU A 120 1.44 13.91 10.45
N ARG A 121 1.81 13.86 9.16
CA ARG A 121 2.11 12.59 8.48
C ARG A 121 3.44 12.03 8.97
N THR A 122 3.53 10.71 9.01
CA THR A 122 4.78 10.04 9.38
C THR A 122 5.66 9.93 8.12
N PRO A 123 6.81 10.61 8.05
CA PRO A 123 7.69 10.51 6.90
C PRO A 123 8.25 9.09 6.78
N SER A 124 8.55 8.65 5.55
CA SER A 124 9.05 7.29 5.30
C SER A 124 10.48 7.07 5.78
N CYS A 125 11.26 8.14 5.91
CA CYS A 125 12.54 8.12 6.59
C CYS A 125 12.78 9.46 7.33
N PRO A 126 13.68 9.52 8.32
CA PRO A 126 13.88 10.70 9.17
C PRO A 126 14.34 11.97 8.44
N THR A 127 14.89 11.82 7.24
CA THR A 127 15.43 12.94 6.44
C THR A 127 14.39 13.56 5.50
N LEU A 128 13.18 13.00 5.42
CA LEU A 128 12.13 13.47 4.51
C LEU A 128 11.03 14.25 5.24
N ASP A 129 10.42 15.17 4.51
CA ASP A 129 9.26 15.95 4.96
C ASP A 129 8.00 15.07 5.04
N PRO A 130 7.06 15.33 5.97
CA PRO A 130 5.76 14.65 6.06
C PRO A 130 4.93 14.62 4.74
N THR A 131 5.11 15.57 3.82
CA THR A 131 4.48 15.55 2.48
C THR A 131 5.22 14.71 1.45
N ALA A 132 6.42 14.22 1.74
CA ALA A 132 7.24 13.50 0.77
C ALA A 132 6.56 12.20 0.32
N VAL A 133 6.93 11.73 -0.87
CA VAL A 133 6.51 10.41 -1.35
C VAL A 133 6.94 9.35 -0.35
N GLY A 134 6.00 8.44 -0.03
CA GLY A 134 6.21 7.36 0.93
C GLY A 134 5.69 7.65 2.33
N SER A 135 5.32 8.90 2.66
CA SER A 135 4.78 9.21 3.98
C SER A 135 3.46 8.49 4.25
N THR A 136 3.28 8.05 5.49
CA THR A 136 2.11 7.29 5.93
C THR A 136 1.21 8.13 6.83
N GLN A 137 -0.02 7.66 6.95
CA GLN A 137 -1.04 8.22 7.84
C GLN A 137 -1.70 7.06 8.57
N GLY A 138 -1.76 7.15 9.90
CA GLY A 138 -2.49 6.19 10.73
C GLY A 138 -4.00 6.26 10.49
N THR A 139 -4.74 5.29 11.03
CA THR A 139 -6.20 5.34 11.03
C THR A 139 -6.68 6.53 11.87
N VAL A 140 -7.58 7.34 11.33
CA VAL A 140 -8.19 8.49 12.03
C VAL A 140 -9.71 8.43 11.84
N VAL A 141 -10.44 8.75 12.90
CA VAL A 141 -11.89 9.00 12.87
C VAL A 141 -12.13 10.42 13.36
N GLN A 142 -12.98 11.17 12.68
CA GLN A 142 -13.34 12.52 13.12
C GLN A 142 -14.13 12.44 14.42
N SER A 143 -13.68 13.17 15.44
CA SER A 143 -14.43 13.32 16.69
C SER A 143 -15.83 13.89 16.38
N HIS A 144 -16.87 13.25 16.93
CA HIS A 144 -18.24 13.70 16.82
C HIS A 144 -19.02 13.28 18.07
N GLY A 145 -20.07 14.05 18.40
CA GLY A 145 -20.94 13.79 19.53
C GLY A 145 -22.40 13.64 19.09
N HIS A 146 -23.20 13.00 19.94
CA HIS A 146 -24.64 12.87 19.76
C HIS A 146 -25.38 13.58 20.91
N ALA A 147 -26.35 14.42 20.55
CA ALA A 147 -27.28 15.01 21.52
C ALA A 147 -28.48 14.08 21.67
N TYR A 148 -28.76 13.67 22.89
CA TYR A 148 -29.96 12.89 23.22
C TYR A 148 -30.85 13.70 24.15
N ASN A 149 -32.14 13.75 23.84
CA ASN A 149 -33.12 14.25 24.79
C ASN A 149 -33.34 13.16 25.85
N HIS A 150 -32.79 13.34 27.04
CA HIS A 150 -33.16 12.48 28.16
C HIS A 150 -34.42 13.03 28.83
N LEU A 151 -35.37 12.15 29.15
CA LEU A 151 -36.49 12.52 30.01
C LEU A 151 -35.92 12.77 31.41
N VAL A 152 -35.94 14.02 31.84
CA VAL A 152 -35.62 14.39 33.22
C VAL A 152 -36.93 14.36 33.99
N PRO A 153 -37.02 13.72 35.18
CA PRO A 153 -38.15 13.92 36.06
C PRO A 153 -38.31 15.41 36.30
N ALA A 154 -39.47 15.98 35.97
CA ALA A 154 -39.72 17.39 36.21
C ALA A 154 -39.44 17.68 37.69
N THR A 155 -38.48 18.54 37.98
CA THR A 155 -38.41 19.17 39.30
C THR A 155 -39.76 19.86 39.48
N PRO A 156 -40.54 19.54 40.54
CA PRO A 156 -41.87 20.09 40.67
C PRO A 156 -41.74 21.62 40.61
N PRO A 157 -42.48 22.30 39.73
CA PRO A 157 -42.42 23.75 39.69
C PRO A 157 -42.81 24.25 41.09
N LYS A 158 -42.10 25.24 41.60
CA LYS A 158 -42.65 26.13 42.64
C LYS A 158 -43.78 26.94 42.00
N ALA A 159 -44.88 26.29 41.65
CA ALA A 159 -46.08 26.91 41.16
C ALA A 159 -47.26 26.02 41.54
N ASN A 160 -48.19 26.60 42.30
CA ASN A 160 -49.51 26.08 42.63
C ASN A 160 -50.30 25.74 41.36
N LEU A 161 -50.06 24.56 40.78
CA LEU A 161 -50.94 23.97 39.79
C LEU A 161 -51.49 22.68 40.38
N VAL A 162 -52.72 22.78 40.90
CA VAL A 162 -53.56 21.64 41.23
C VAL A 162 -53.91 20.95 39.92
N ALA A 163 -53.18 19.89 39.59
CA ALA A 163 -53.57 18.94 38.55
C ALA A 163 -53.97 17.64 39.24
N GLN A 164 -55.29 17.39 39.32
CA GLN A 164 -55.81 16.06 39.55
C GLN A 164 -55.60 15.23 38.28
N GLY A 165 -54.79 14.19 38.35
CA GLY A 165 -54.58 13.25 37.24
C GLY A 165 -53.16 12.72 37.21
N GLU A 166 -53.02 11.39 37.25
CA GLU A 166 -51.72 10.72 37.26
C GLU A 166 -50.90 10.99 36.00
N GLY A 167 -49.61 11.27 36.19
CA GLY A 167 -48.58 11.12 35.15
C GLY A 167 -48.43 12.27 34.16
N LEU A 168 -48.05 13.47 34.62
CA LEU A 168 -47.53 14.52 33.73
C LEU A 168 -46.00 14.45 33.68
N LEU A 169 -45.44 13.73 32.70
CA LEU A 169 -44.04 13.91 32.29
C LEU A 169 -43.96 15.16 31.40
N ALA A 170 -43.31 16.23 31.90
CA ALA A 170 -42.96 17.37 31.07
C ALA A 170 -41.69 17.04 30.25
N LEU A 171 -41.78 17.16 28.92
CA LEU A 171 -40.64 17.04 28.02
C LEU A 171 -39.80 18.31 28.11
N VAL A 172 -38.81 18.34 29.00
CA VAL A 172 -37.80 19.41 29.01
C VAL A 172 -36.64 18.92 28.14
N ALA A 173 -36.48 19.51 26.95
CA ALA A 173 -35.30 19.27 26.13
C ALA A 173 -34.11 19.99 26.77
N ASP A 174 -33.34 19.29 27.59
CA ASP A 174 -32.05 19.78 28.06
C ASP A 174 -31.01 19.51 26.97
N ALA A 175 -30.62 20.56 26.24
CA ALA A 175 -29.63 20.51 25.18
C ALA A 175 -28.18 20.34 25.70
N SER A 176 -27.96 20.16 27.00
CA SER A 176 -26.62 20.20 27.59
C SER A 176 -25.97 18.84 27.89
N CYS A 177 -26.66 17.71 27.76
CA CYS A 177 -26.03 16.40 27.99
C CYS A 177 -25.54 15.74 26.69
N ALA A 178 -24.45 16.27 26.13
CA ALA A 178 -23.52 15.39 25.41
C ALA A 178 -22.85 14.52 26.48
N THR A 179 -23.45 13.36 26.80
CA THR A 179 -22.70 12.36 27.55
C THR A 179 -21.63 11.86 26.60
N ASP A 180 -20.41 12.35 26.83
CA ASP A 180 -19.21 11.66 26.39
C ASP A 180 -19.22 10.33 27.14
N TYR A 181 -19.94 9.34 26.59
CA TYR A 181 -19.69 7.96 26.94
C TYR A 181 -18.30 7.67 26.40
N GLY A 182 -17.29 8.10 27.17
CA GLY A 182 -16.02 7.41 27.19
C GLY A 182 -16.38 5.94 27.29
N ALA A 183 -16.10 5.21 26.21
CA ALA A 183 -16.53 3.83 26.08
C ALA A 183 -16.14 3.11 27.37
N PRO A 184 -17.10 2.46 28.07
CA PRO A 184 -16.77 1.79 29.31
C PRO A 184 -15.64 0.80 29.02
N GLU A 185 -14.63 0.77 29.90
CA GLU A 185 -13.46 -0.12 29.84
C GLU A 185 -13.82 -1.61 29.70
N GLU A 186 -15.10 -1.96 29.81
CA GLU A 186 -15.66 -3.31 29.84
C GLU A 186 -16.41 -3.78 28.57
N TRP A 187 -16.20 -3.15 27.40
CA TRP A 187 -16.50 -3.82 26.11
C TRP A 187 -15.45 -4.89 25.73
N VAL A 188 -15.03 -5.65 26.73
CA VAL A 188 -14.20 -6.85 26.63
C VAL A 188 -15.12 -8.00 26.23
N GLY A 189 -15.50 -8.07 24.95
CA GLY A 189 -16.49 -9.07 24.54
C GLY A 189 -16.90 -9.07 23.06
N LYS A 190 -15.92 -9.20 22.15
CA LYS A 190 -16.08 -9.50 20.70
C LYS A 190 -16.73 -8.41 19.84
N ALA A 191 -16.11 -7.24 19.76
CA ALA A 191 -16.37 -6.30 18.67
C ALA A 191 -15.40 -6.55 17.51
N PHE A 192 -15.75 -7.36 16.51
CA PHE A 192 -15.19 -7.16 15.16
C PHE A 192 -16.20 -7.55 14.08
N LYS A 193 -16.64 -6.55 13.31
CA LYS A 193 -17.02 -6.67 11.90
C LYS A 193 -16.38 -5.45 11.26
N GLU A 194 -15.10 -5.57 10.93
CA GLU A 194 -14.32 -4.65 10.08
C GLU A 194 -15.08 -3.39 9.62
N THR A 195 -14.77 -2.21 10.17
CA THR A 195 -15.37 -0.93 9.73
C THR A 195 -14.67 -0.32 8.53
N ARG A 196 -13.65 -1.01 7.98
CA ARG A 196 -12.96 -0.56 6.77
C ARG A 196 -13.92 -0.59 5.58
N PRO A 197 -13.80 0.34 4.62
CA PRO A 197 -14.54 0.24 3.36
C PRO A 197 -14.38 -1.15 2.74
N ILE A 198 -15.45 -1.66 2.11
CA ILE A 198 -15.38 -2.88 1.31
C ILE A 198 -14.24 -2.69 0.30
N ASN A 199 -13.24 -3.57 0.35
CA ASN A 199 -12.04 -3.47 -0.46
C ASN A 199 -11.71 -4.83 -1.10
N ILE A 200 -10.87 -4.77 -2.14
CA ILE A 200 -10.32 -5.94 -2.81
C ILE A 200 -8.82 -6.01 -2.53
N SER A 201 -8.34 -7.18 -2.11
CA SER A 201 -6.91 -7.42 -1.96
C SER A 201 -6.29 -7.65 -3.34
N ILE A 202 -5.30 -6.84 -3.70
CA ILE A 202 -4.56 -6.94 -4.96
C ILE A 202 -3.06 -6.80 -4.68
N ASN A 203 -2.23 -7.51 -5.44
CA ASN A 203 -0.77 -7.35 -5.33
C ASN A 203 -0.35 -6.04 -5.96
N LEU A 204 0.75 -5.47 -5.46
CA LEU A 204 1.35 -4.27 -6.01
C LEU A 204 2.75 -4.61 -6.48
N LEU A 205 3.02 -4.28 -7.75
CA LEU A 205 4.29 -4.54 -8.38
C LEU A 205 4.99 -3.24 -8.73
N ILE A 206 6.29 -3.17 -8.51
CA ILE A 206 7.15 -2.04 -8.90
C ILE A 206 8.08 -2.43 -10.04
N LYS A 207 8.15 -1.58 -11.06
CA LYS A 207 9.07 -1.76 -12.20
C LYS A 207 10.48 -1.45 -11.74
N PHE A 208 11.41 -2.39 -11.87
CA PHE A 208 12.81 -2.17 -11.48
C PHE A 208 13.78 -2.05 -12.65
N THR A 209 13.44 -2.60 -13.82
CA THR A 209 14.28 -2.52 -15.03
C THR A 209 13.49 -2.73 -16.31
N HIS A 210 13.88 -2.06 -17.40
CA HIS A 210 13.41 -2.36 -18.76
C HIS A 210 14.20 -3.50 -19.40
N THR A 211 15.43 -3.74 -18.93
CA THR A 211 16.27 -4.82 -19.42
C THR A 211 15.83 -6.12 -18.76
N VAL A 212 14.84 -6.74 -19.39
CA VAL A 212 14.48 -8.14 -19.15
C VAL A 212 15.70 -8.96 -19.57
N GLY A 213 16.41 -9.52 -18.60
CA GLY A 213 17.62 -10.28 -18.88
C GLY A 213 17.32 -11.39 -19.89
N LYS A 214 17.97 -11.36 -21.05
CA LYS A 214 18.35 -12.63 -21.67
C LYS A 214 19.17 -13.36 -20.60
N PRO A 215 18.85 -14.61 -20.26
CA PRO A 215 19.54 -15.31 -19.19
C PRO A 215 21.03 -15.25 -19.48
N THR A 216 21.77 -14.54 -18.62
CA THR A 216 23.22 -14.53 -18.68
C THR A 216 23.72 -15.96 -18.45
N ALA A 217 24.85 -16.32 -19.06
CA ALA A 217 25.40 -17.67 -19.03
C ALA A 217 25.48 -18.29 -17.61
N ALA A 218 25.60 -17.46 -16.57
CA ALA A 218 25.60 -17.88 -15.17
C ALA A 218 24.21 -18.32 -14.65
N LEU A 219 23.13 -17.66 -15.08
CA LEU A 219 21.75 -18.00 -14.71
C LEU A 219 21.20 -19.17 -15.54
N SER A 220 21.65 -19.34 -16.78
CA SER A 220 21.33 -20.54 -17.59
C SER A 220 22.00 -21.80 -17.05
N HIS A 221 23.17 -21.69 -16.40
CA HIS A 221 23.76 -22.81 -15.68
C HIS A 221 22.95 -23.20 -14.45
N LEU A 222 22.49 -22.23 -13.65
CA LEU A 222 21.68 -22.50 -12.46
C LEU A 222 20.27 -23.03 -12.80
N MET A 223 19.64 -22.48 -13.85
CA MET A 223 18.35 -22.98 -14.35
C MET A 223 18.46 -24.34 -15.07
N GLY A 224 19.61 -24.60 -15.71
CA GLY A 224 19.93 -25.89 -16.31
C GLY A 224 20.14 -26.99 -15.26
N LEU A 225 20.77 -26.66 -14.13
CA LEU A 225 20.94 -27.57 -13.00
C LEU A 225 19.62 -27.89 -12.30
N TYR A 226 18.75 -26.89 -12.08
CA TYR A 226 17.41 -27.12 -11.51
C TYR A 226 16.51 -27.97 -12.41
N SER A 227 16.60 -27.78 -13.73
CA SER A 227 15.84 -28.60 -14.70
C SER A 227 16.37 -30.03 -14.80
N ALA A 228 17.69 -30.22 -14.65
CA ALA A 228 18.31 -31.54 -14.63
C ALA A 228 17.98 -32.31 -13.34
N GLU A 229 17.94 -31.65 -12.18
CA GLU A 229 17.56 -32.28 -10.91
C GLU A 229 16.07 -32.68 -10.87
N LEU A 230 15.17 -31.85 -11.42
CA LEU A 230 13.76 -32.20 -11.57
C LEU A 230 13.56 -33.40 -12.52
N SER A 231 14.29 -33.42 -13.64
CA SER A 231 14.31 -34.56 -14.58
C SER A 231 14.83 -35.84 -13.92
N LEU A 232 15.90 -35.77 -13.13
CA LEU A 232 16.47 -36.91 -12.42
C LEU A 232 15.52 -37.45 -11.32
N ALA A 233 14.84 -36.55 -10.61
CA ALA A 233 13.84 -36.90 -9.60
C ALA A 233 12.60 -37.59 -10.22
N GLU A 234 12.16 -37.14 -11.40
CA GLU A 234 11.07 -37.79 -12.14
C GLU A 234 11.48 -39.17 -12.71
N LEU A 235 12.73 -39.31 -13.16
CA LEU A 235 13.25 -40.60 -13.66
C LEU A 235 13.39 -41.63 -12.54
N THR A 236 13.87 -41.23 -11.37
CA THR A 236 14.01 -42.10 -10.19
C THR A 236 12.65 -42.48 -9.58
N GLN A 237 11.62 -41.65 -9.70
CA GLN A 237 10.25 -42.01 -9.32
C GLN A 237 9.58 -42.99 -10.30
N ARG A 238 9.88 -42.92 -11.60
CA ARG A 238 9.36 -43.87 -12.60
C ARG A 238 9.98 -45.26 -12.46
N ASP A 239 11.24 -45.36 -12.07
CA ASP A 239 11.93 -46.65 -11.92
C ASP A 239 11.45 -47.44 -10.69
N ARG A 240 11.04 -46.74 -9.62
CA ARG A 240 10.43 -47.37 -8.42
C ARG A 240 9.00 -47.87 -8.63
N ARG A 241 8.34 -47.51 -9.73
CA ARG A 241 6.94 -47.91 -10.04
C ARG A 241 6.85 -49.07 -11.05
N ARG A 242 7.96 -49.64 -11.51
CA ARG A 242 7.93 -50.87 -12.31
C ARG A 242 7.67 -52.08 -11.39
N PRO A 243 6.59 -52.86 -11.60
CA PRO A 243 6.38 -54.08 -10.83
C PRO A 243 7.47 -55.09 -11.19
N ARG A 244 8.11 -55.67 -10.17
CA ARG A 244 9.00 -56.83 -10.33
C ARG A 244 8.15 -57.98 -10.84
N LYS A 245 8.44 -58.47 -12.05
CA LYS A 245 7.95 -59.76 -12.54
C LYS A 245 8.65 -60.89 -11.79
#